data_AF-A0A1M5MZJ7-F1
#
_entry.id   AF-A0A1M5MZJ7-F1
#
_cell.length_a   1.000
_cell.length_b   1.000
_cell.length_c   1.000
_cell.angle_alpha   90.00
_cell.angle_beta   90.00
_cell.angle_gamma   90.00
#
_symmetry.space_group_name_H-M   'P 1'
#
loop_
_entity.id
_entity.type
_entity.pdbx_description
1 polymer ?
#
loop_
_entity_poly.entity_id
_entity_poly.type
_entity_poly.pdbx_seq_one_letter_code
_entity_poly.pdbx_strand_id
1 'polypeptide(L)'
;MKKTILLLVFFLTTKLLFAHDCLPQLAKCPIDNTEVKFCVYGPSAAFGIFTDFQLKVDIDDYYEVQIKSCPKCHFSGFLADFKVVYNDKEKSEIKGFLSKYNSIAIDDVKECQIAGELKEFQKESNDKIGNCFLIGSYILKIRPNKMEIRKELQNKARHYFMKAVADKEYKNPNELASINYLIAEMYRRTADFKNAIKFYNVVVKNPKKSPWIEEMVVIQKELAVKKNEINTI
;
A
#
# COMPACT_ATOMS: atom_id res chain seq x y z
N MET A 1 -65.34 21.64 0.26
CA MET A 1 -65.01 20.84 -0.95
C MET A 1 -63.50 20.75 -1.10
N LYS A 2 -62.95 19.52 -1.16
CA LYS A 2 -61.76 19.02 -1.90
C LYS A 2 -60.43 19.83 -1.81
N LYS A 3 -59.23 19.26 -1.69
CA LYS A 3 -58.67 17.92 -1.57
C LYS A 3 -57.16 18.12 -1.30
N THR A 4 -56.58 17.20 -0.54
CA THR A 4 -55.18 16.84 -0.27
C THR A 4 -54.20 16.98 -1.45
N ILE A 5 -52.91 17.32 -1.19
CA ILE A 5 -51.63 16.63 -1.52
C ILE A 5 -50.53 17.36 -0.70
N LEU A 6 -50.01 16.90 0.46
CA LEU A 6 -49.12 15.80 0.82
C LEU A 6 -47.67 15.84 0.24
N LEU A 7 -46.71 16.03 1.15
CA LEU A 7 -45.30 15.58 1.21
C LEU A 7 -44.45 15.45 -0.07
N LEU A 8 -43.26 16.04 -0.06
CA LEU A 8 -41.96 15.34 0.04
C LEU A 8 -40.80 16.31 -0.23
N VAL A 9 -40.20 16.88 0.83
CA VAL A 9 -38.85 17.46 0.75
C VAL A 9 -38.12 17.15 2.05
N PHE A 10 -37.85 15.87 2.33
CA PHE A 10 -36.95 15.52 3.44
C PHE A 10 -36.38 14.11 3.34
N PHE A 11 -35.83 13.70 2.20
CA PHE A 11 -35.01 12.48 2.13
C PHE A 11 -34.04 12.54 0.95
N LEU A 12 -32.98 13.35 1.05
CA LEU A 12 -31.84 13.24 0.12
C LEU A 12 -30.49 13.69 0.68
N THR A 13 -30.37 13.98 1.99
CA THR A 13 -29.10 14.40 2.58
C THR A 13 -28.34 13.31 3.35
N THR A 14 -28.93 12.14 3.59
CA THR A 14 -28.26 11.08 4.38
C THR A 14 -27.37 10.14 3.57
N LYS A 15 -27.37 10.21 2.22
CA LYS A 15 -26.51 9.36 1.39
C LYS A 15 -25.17 9.98 0.98
N LEU A 16 -24.92 11.25 1.31
CA LEU A 16 -23.66 11.93 1.01
C LEU A 16 -22.70 11.99 2.21
N LEU A 17 -23.12 11.55 3.39
CA LEU A 17 -22.31 11.64 4.61
C LEU A 17 -21.30 10.50 4.79
N PHE A 18 -21.27 9.50 3.92
CA PHE A 18 -20.37 8.33 4.06
C PHE A 18 -19.17 8.34 3.10
N ALA A 19 -18.92 9.46 2.41
CA ALA A 19 -17.84 9.55 1.42
C ALA A 19 -16.44 9.68 2.05
N HIS A 20 -16.37 10.14 3.31
CA HIS A 20 -15.13 10.44 4.03
C HIS A 20 -14.96 9.63 5.32
N ASP A 21 -15.98 8.85 5.70
CA ASP A 21 -15.96 8.08 6.94
C ASP A 21 -15.52 6.65 6.71
N CYS A 22 -14.85 6.10 7.73
CA CYS A 22 -14.48 4.71 7.82
C CYS A 22 -15.73 3.81 7.73
N LEU A 23 -15.83 2.94 6.71
CA LEU A 23 -16.82 1.87 6.70
C LEU A 23 -16.22 0.64 7.39
N PRO A 24 -16.60 0.35 8.65
CA PRO A 24 -16.03 -0.77 9.38
C PRO A 24 -16.44 -2.10 8.71
N GLN A 25 -15.46 -2.96 8.48
CA GLN A 25 -15.68 -4.33 8.02
C GLN A 25 -15.06 -5.31 8.99
N LEU A 26 -15.86 -6.26 9.47
CA LEU A 26 -15.38 -7.33 10.33
C LEU A 26 -14.97 -8.53 9.48
N ALA A 27 -13.82 -9.10 9.77
CA ALA A 27 -13.33 -10.32 9.14
C ALA A 27 -12.83 -11.30 10.20
N LYS A 28 -13.03 -12.59 9.98
CA LYS A 28 -12.48 -13.63 10.86
C LYS A 28 -11.06 -13.95 10.41
N CYS A 29 -10.13 -13.99 11.36
CA CYS A 29 -8.78 -14.46 11.09
C CYS A 29 -8.82 -15.88 10.53
N PRO A 30 -8.20 -16.14 9.37
CA PRO A 30 -8.29 -17.44 8.72
C PRO A 30 -7.49 -18.54 9.44
N ILE A 31 -6.71 -18.17 10.46
CA ILE A 31 -5.89 -19.08 11.27
C ILE A 31 -6.60 -19.52 12.55
N ASP A 32 -7.25 -18.59 13.26
CA ASP A 32 -7.81 -18.86 14.59
C ASP A 32 -9.24 -18.35 14.82
N ASN A 33 -9.90 -17.85 13.77
CA ASN A 33 -11.25 -17.30 13.75
C ASN A 33 -11.48 -16.06 14.63
N THR A 34 -10.44 -15.45 15.19
CA THR A 34 -10.57 -14.19 15.95
C THR A 34 -11.10 -13.10 15.03
N GLU A 35 -12.07 -12.32 15.50
CA GLU A 35 -12.62 -11.21 14.74
C GLU A 35 -11.61 -10.05 14.70
N VAL A 36 -11.40 -9.51 13.50
CA VAL A 36 -10.53 -8.36 13.23
C VAL A 36 -11.35 -7.30 12.51
N LYS A 37 -11.26 -6.07 13.01
CA LYS A 37 -11.94 -4.91 12.43
C LYS A 37 -11.02 -4.22 11.43
N PHE A 38 -11.47 -4.16 10.18
CA PHE A 38 -10.90 -3.34 9.13
C PHE A 38 -11.70 -2.05 8.98
N CYS A 39 -11.03 -1.06 8.42
CA CYS A 39 -11.65 0.16 7.96
C CYS A 39 -11.51 0.25 6.44
N VAL A 40 -12.63 0.40 5.72
CA VAL A 40 -12.64 0.53 4.27
C VAL A 40 -13.12 1.93 3.91
N TYR A 41 -12.27 2.66 3.19
CA TYR A 41 -12.59 3.99 2.69
C TYR A 41 -13.13 3.92 1.26
N GLY A 42 -14.13 4.75 0.97
CA GLY A 42 -14.67 4.90 -0.38
C GLY A 42 -13.68 5.56 -1.35
N PRO A 43 -13.88 5.42 -2.67
CA PRO A 43 -13.00 6.01 -3.69
C PRO A 43 -12.92 7.54 -3.64
N SER A 44 -13.89 8.21 -3.00
CA SER A 44 -13.93 9.67 -2.78
C SER A 44 -12.96 10.17 -1.70
N ALA A 45 -12.33 9.27 -0.93
CA ALA A 45 -11.41 9.67 0.13
C ALA A 45 -10.12 10.31 -0.39
N ALA A 46 -9.74 10.06 -1.65
CA ALA A 46 -8.53 10.59 -2.27
C ALA A 46 -8.84 11.80 -3.17
N PHE A 47 -8.06 12.87 -3.03
CA PHE A 47 -8.18 14.10 -3.83
C PHE A 47 -6.92 14.41 -4.66
N GLY A 48 -5.94 13.53 -4.66
CA GLY A 48 -4.74 13.65 -5.48
C GLY A 48 -3.73 12.55 -5.21
N ILE A 49 -2.56 12.64 -5.86
CA ILE A 49 -1.45 11.71 -5.68
C ILE A 49 -0.14 12.49 -5.48
N PHE A 50 0.74 11.94 -4.64
CA PHE A 50 2.13 12.36 -4.51
C PHE A 50 2.98 11.76 -5.63
N THR A 51 4.24 12.19 -5.71
CA THR A 51 5.18 11.79 -6.75
C THR A 51 5.58 10.31 -6.67
N ASP A 52 5.30 9.63 -5.57
CA ASP A 52 5.49 8.17 -5.38
C ASP A 52 4.20 7.37 -5.51
N PHE A 53 3.10 7.96 -6.01
CA PHE A 53 1.76 7.36 -6.03
C PHE A 53 1.09 7.19 -4.67
N GLN A 54 1.66 7.71 -3.58
CA GLN A 54 0.90 7.83 -2.35
C GLN A 54 -0.33 8.74 -2.60
N LEU A 55 -1.52 8.30 -2.22
CA LEU A 55 -2.75 9.07 -2.30
C LEU A 55 -2.72 10.21 -1.29
N LYS A 56 -3.19 11.38 -1.72
CA LYS A 56 -3.55 12.49 -0.84
C LYS A 56 -4.99 12.26 -0.40
N VAL A 57 -5.17 12.05 0.89
CA VAL A 57 -6.44 11.71 1.52
C VAL A 57 -6.68 12.64 2.69
N ASP A 58 -7.94 12.96 2.98
CA ASP A 58 -8.34 13.81 4.10
C ASP A 58 -8.54 13.00 5.40
N ILE A 59 -7.83 11.86 5.47
CA ILE A 59 -8.02 10.82 6.48
C ILE A 59 -6.65 10.42 7.00
N ASP A 60 -6.41 10.72 8.27
CA ASP A 60 -5.09 10.61 8.89
C ASP A 60 -4.56 9.17 8.99
N ASP A 61 -5.43 8.16 9.04
CA ASP A 61 -5.08 6.75 9.25
C ASP A 61 -5.25 5.86 8.00
N TYR A 62 -5.41 6.46 6.81
CA TYR A 62 -5.75 5.74 5.58
C TYR A 62 -4.81 4.57 5.26
N TYR A 63 -3.51 4.72 5.54
CA TYR A 63 -2.53 3.66 5.28
C TYR A 63 -2.42 2.67 6.45
N GLU A 64 -2.53 3.17 7.67
CA GLU A 64 -2.51 2.44 8.93
C GLU A 64 -3.63 1.39 9.00
N VAL A 65 -4.75 1.60 8.31
CA VAL A 65 -5.89 0.68 8.37
C VAL A 65 -5.97 -0.34 7.22
N GLN A 66 -5.10 -0.25 6.22
CA GLN A 66 -5.17 -1.13 5.03
C GLN A 66 -4.72 -2.57 5.32
N ILE A 67 -3.71 -2.72 6.16
CA ILE A 67 -3.16 -4.00 6.61
C ILE A 67 -3.40 -4.09 8.10
N LYS A 68 -4.04 -5.16 8.58
CA LYS A 68 -4.29 -5.39 10.00
C LYS A 68 -3.82 -6.76 10.43
N SER A 69 -3.47 -6.87 11.71
CA SER A 69 -3.03 -8.10 12.36
C SER A 69 -4.13 -8.68 13.24
N CYS A 70 -4.26 -10.00 13.21
CA CYS A 70 -5.02 -10.70 14.24
C CYS A 70 -4.35 -10.47 15.62
N PRO A 71 -5.09 -10.00 16.64
CA PRO A 71 -4.52 -9.72 17.95
C PRO A 71 -4.08 -10.98 18.70
N LYS A 72 -4.53 -12.17 18.26
CA LYS A 72 -4.25 -13.45 18.93
C LYS A 72 -3.09 -14.22 18.31
N CYS A 73 -3.00 -14.30 16.98
CA CYS A 73 -1.96 -15.07 16.29
C CYS A 73 -1.04 -14.22 15.40
N HIS A 74 -1.24 -12.90 15.34
CA HIS A 74 -0.46 -11.97 14.53
C HIS A 74 -0.47 -12.26 13.02
N PHE A 75 -1.48 -12.99 12.52
CA PHE A 75 -1.71 -13.05 11.07
C PHE A 75 -2.02 -11.65 10.55
N SER A 76 -1.11 -11.09 9.75
CA SER A 76 -1.22 -9.75 9.19
C SER A 76 -1.46 -9.79 7.70
N GLY A 77 -2.40 -8.98 7.21
CA GLY A 77 -2.70 -8.91 5.79
C GLY A 77 -3.77 -7.88 5.47
N PHE A 78 -4.06 -7.74 4.17
CA PHE A 78 -5.20 -6.98 3.70
C PHE A 78 -6.50 -7.69 4.06
N LEU A 79 -7.62 -6.96 4.01
CA LEU A 79 -8.95 -7.56 4.18
C LEU A 79 -9.20 -8.78 3.26
N ALA A 80 -8.65 -8.77 2.05
CA ALA A 80 -8.76 -9.90 1.12
C ALA A 80 -8.03 -11.16 1.63
N ASP A 81 -6.90 -11.00 2.34
CA ASP A 81 -6.14 -12.11 2.91
C ASP A 81 -6.91 -12.81 4.04
N PHE A 82 -7.76 -12.06 4.76
CA PHE A 82 -8.65 -12.61 5.77
C PHE A 82 -9.85 -13.39 5.21
N LYS A 83 -10.07 -13.33 3.89
CA LYS A 83 -11.12 -14.09 3.19
C LYS A 83 -10.59 -15.41 2.60
N VAL A 84 -9.29 -15.66 2.70
CA VAL A 84 -8.65 -16.90 2.22
C VAL A 84 -9.00 -18.05 3.17
N VAL A 85 -9.31 -19.22 2.59
CA VAL A 85 -9.56 -20.45 3.34
C VAL A 85 -8.33 -21.34 3.25
N TYR A 86 -7.69 -21.56 4.41
CA TYR A 86 -6.55 -22.48 4.53
C TYR A 86 -6.99 -23.84 5.06
N ASN A 87 -6.33 -24.89 4.59
CA ASN A 87 -6.44 -26.22 5.19
C ASN A 87 -5.64 -26.30 6.51
N ASP A 88 -5.84 -27.36 7.30
CA ASP A 88 -5.24 -27.46 8.64
C ASP A 88 -3.70 -27.54 8.61
N LYS A 89 -3.12 -28.12 7.55
CA LYS A 89 -1.67 -28.15 7.37
C LYS A 89 -1.13 -26.74 7.15
N GLU A 90 -1.72 -25.98 6.23
CA GLU A 90 -1.35 -24.60 5.95
C GLU A 90 -1.51 -23.71 7.19
N LYS A 91 -2.62 -23.85 7.93
CA LYS A 91 -2.82 -23.12 9.20
C LYS A 91 -1.72 -23.42 10.20
N SER A 92 -1.32 -24.69 10.33
CA SER A 92 -0.24 -25.10 11.23
C SER A 92 1.12 -24.50 10.82
N GLU A 93 1.43 -24.51 9.52
CA GLU A 93 2.65 -23.93 8.97
C GLU A 93 2.70 -22.41 9.19
N ILE A 94 1.60 -21.70 8.89
CA ILE A 94 1.48 -20.26 9.11
C ILE A 94 1.60 -19.92 10.59
N LYS A 95 0.93 -20.67 11.47
CA LYS A 95 1.03 -20.47 12.93
C LYS A 95 2.46 -20.70 13.43
N GLY A 96 3.15 -21.70 12.88
CA GLY A 96 4.57 -21.94 13.15
C GLY A 96 5.44 -20.75 12.74
N PHE A 97 5.24 -20.22 11.53
CA PHE A 97 5.94 -19.03 11.05
C PHE A 97 5.67 -17.79 11.94
N LEU A 98 4.42 -17.57 12.35
CA LEU A 98 4.02 -16.40 13.14
C LEU A 98 4.49 -16.44 14.60
N SER A 99 4.88 -17.61 15.11
CA SER A 99 5.33 -17.78 16.50
C SER A 99 6.50 -16.87 16.89
N LYS A 100 7.33 -16.46 15.91
CA LYS A 100 8.44 -15.51 16.10
C LYS A 100 8.00 -14.11 16.52
N TYR A 101 6.71 -13.79 16.45
CA TYR A 101 6.15 -12.48 16.80
C TYR A 101 5.37 -12.45 18.12
N ASN A 102 5.17 -13.58 18.80
CA ASN A 102 4.30 -13.69 19.99
C ASN A 102 4.71 -12.78 21.16
N SER A 103 5.96 -12.31 21.21
CA SER A 103 6.49 -11.43 22.27
C SER A 103 6.87 -10.04 21.77
N ILE A 104 6.43 -9.68 20.57
CA ILE A 104 6.77 -8.41 19.92
C ILE A 104 5.52 -7.53 19.89
N ALA A 105 5.67 -6.27 20.29
CA ALA A 105 4.61 -5.27 20.12
C ALA A 105 4.42 -4.99 18.62
N ILE A 106 3.17 -5.11 18.15
CA ILE A 106 2.81 -4.93 16.74
C ILE A 106 2.17 -3.56 16.57
N ASP A 107 2.92 -2.61 16.01
CA ASP A 107 2.39 -1.33 15.52
C ASP A 107 2.03 -1.43 14.02
N ASP A 108 1.35 -0.41 13.47
CA ASP A 108 0.85 -0.42 12.07
C ASP A 108 1.96 -0.71 11.04
N VAL A 109 3.18 -0.24 11.31
CA VAL A 109 4.35 -0.49 10.45
C VAL A 109 4.80 -1.95 10.56
N LYS A 110 4.79 -2.52 11.76
CA LYS A 110 5.06 -3.94 12.00
C LYS A 110 3.99 -4.82 11.35
N GLU A 111 2.72 -4.41 11.31
CA GLU A 111 1.66 -5.13 10.59
C GLU A 111 2.03 -5.30 9.11
N CYS A 112 2.50 -4.21 8.48
CA CYS A 112 2.96 -4.20 7.10
C CYS A 112 4.19 -5.10 6.87
N GLN A 113 5.15 -5.10 7.81
CA GLN A 113 6.32 -5.96 7.75
C GLN A 113 5.95 -7.45 7.87
N ILE A 114 5.11 -7.79 8.84
CA ILE A 114 4.65 -9.17 9.04
C ILE A 114 3.87 -9.64 7.81
N ALA A 115 2.98 -8.81 7.25
CA ALA A 115 2.23 -9.15 6.04
C ALA A 115 3.16 -9.43 4.84
N GLY A 116 4.18 -8.59 4.63
CA GLY A 116 5.18 -8.80 3.58
C GLY A 116 5.98 -10.09 3.76
N GLU A 117 6.48 -10.35 4.98
CA GLU A 117 7.25 -11.57 5.28
C GLU A 117 6.38 -12.83 5.24
N LEU A 118 5.10 -12.74 5.62
CA LEU A 118 4.16 -13.85 5.52
C LEU A 118 3.84 -14.18 4.06
N LYS A 119 3.63 -13.17 3.22
CA LYS A 119 3.44 -13.35 1.77
C LYS A 119 4.66 -13.97 1.10
N GLU A 120 5.87 -13.58 1.52
CA GLU A 120 7.10 -14.25 1.09
C GLU A 120 7.13 -15.72 1.51
N PHE A 121 6.82 -16.03 2.77
CA PHE A 121 6.74 -17.41 3.27
C PHE A 121 5.72 -18.24 2.48
N GLN A 122 4.58 -17.65 2.14
CA GLN A 122 3.51 -18.25 1.33
C GLN A 122 3.82 -18.28 -0.17
N LYS A 123 4.95 -17.71 -0.61
CA LYS A 123 5.37 -17.62 -2.02
C LYS A 123 4.32 -16.92 -2.91
N GLU A 124 3.69 -15.89 -2.37
CA GLU A 124 2.83 -14.99 -3.13
C GLU A 124 3.63 -14.18 -4.16
N SER A 125 2.93 -13.50 -5.07
CA SER A 125 3.57 -12.71 -6.12
C SER A 125 4.43 -11.59 -5.53
N ASN A 126 5.53 -11.26 -6.21
CA ASN A 126 6.47 -10.25 -5.74
C ASN A 126 5.78 -8.87 -5.65
N ASP A 127 4.85 -8.55 -6.55
CA ASP A 127 4.05 -7.31 -6.48
C ASP A 127 3.29 -7.21 -5.15
N LYS A 128 2.59 -8.28 -4.74
CA LYS A 128 1.84 -8.30 -3.47
C LYS A 128 2.78 -8.13 -2.26
N ILE A 129 3.95 -8.76 -2.28
CA ILE A 129 4.94 -8.64 -1.20
C ILE A 129 5.47 -7.19 -1.14
N GLY A 130 5.86 -6.62 -2.29
CA GLY A 130 6.39 -5.27 -2.38
C GLY A 130 5.41 -4.21 -1.88
N ASN A 131 4.12 -4.37 -2.20
CA ASN A 131 3.07 -3.44 -1.76
C ASN A 131 2.91 -3.38 -0.24
N CYS A 132 3.08 -4.50 0.49
CA CYS A 132 3.05 -4.47 1.96
C CYS A 132 4.15 -3.56 2.53
N PHE A 133 5.39 -3.69 2.04
CA PHE A 133 6.49 -2.85 2.48
C PHE A 133 6.33 -1.39 2.04
N LEU A 134 5.76 -1.15 0.85
CA LEU A 134 5.49 0.19 0.36
C LEU A 134 4.52 0.95 1.28
N ILE A 135 3.41 0.31 1.66
CA ILE A 135 2.43 0.88 2.61
C ILE A 135 3.08 1.21 3.95
N GLY A 136 3.88 0.29 4.49
CA GLY A 136 4.63 0.56 5.72
C GLY A 136 5.55 1.78 5.61
N SER A 137 6.14 1.99 4.42
CA SER A 137 6.98 3.18 4.16
C SER A 137 6.18 4.49 4.09
N TYR A 138 4.91 4.43 3.67
CA TYR A 138 4.01 5.59 3.62
C TYR A 138 3.57 6.04 5.01
N ILE A 139 3.26 5.08 5.90
CA ILE A 139 2.93 5.34 7.31
C ILE A 139 4.08 6.13 8.00
N LEU A 140 5.32 5.84 7.63
CA LEU A 140 6.50 6.53 8.18
C LEU A 140 6.82 7.88 7.53
N LYS A 141 6.12 8.31 6.48
CA LYS A 141 6.49 9.53 5.71
C LYS A 141 6.54 10.78 6.57
N ILE A 142 5.59 10.91 7.50
CA ILE A 142 5.46 12.07 8.40
C ILE A 142 6.21 11.89 9.73
N ARG A 143 6.97 10.81 9.90
CA ARG A 143 7.70 10.48 11.14
C ARG A 143 9.21 10.63 10.93
N PRO A 144 9.77 11.86 11.03
CA PRO A 144 11.17 12.12 10.68
C PRO A 144 12.17 11.31 11.53
N ASN A 145 11.83 11.00 12.78
CA ASN A 145 12.63 10.13 13.66
C ASN A 145 12.65 8.65 13.26
N LYS A 146 11.95 8.26 12.20
CA LYS A 146 11.87 6.89 11.68
C LYS A 146 12.36 6.79 10.23
N MET A 147 13.12 7.78 9.75
CA MET A 147 13.58 7.85 8.35
C MET A 147 14.39 6.63 7.91
N GLU A 148 15.28 6.11 8.75
CA GLU A 148 16.08 4.93 8.39
C GLU A 148 15.19 3.68 8.19
N ILE A 149 14.21 3.47 9.07
CA ILE A 149 13.24 2.36 8.93
C ILE A 149 12.42 2.55 7.64
N ARG A 150 12.05 3.78 7.29
CA ARG A 150 11.37 4.06 6.03
C ARG A 150 12.23 3.71 4.83
N LYS A 151 13.51 4.08 4.82
CA LYS A 151 14.47 3.73 3.76
C LYS A 151 14.63 2.22 3.65
N GLU A 152 14.69 1.49 4.77
CA GLU A 152 14.70 0.02 4.78
C GLU A 152 13.47 -0.59 4.12
N LEU A 153 12.28 -0.08 4.45
CA LEU A 153 11.01 -0.53 3.84
C LEU A 153 10.96 -0.22 2.34
N GLN A 154 11.42 0.96 1.91
CA GLN A 154 11.54 1.31 0.49
C GLN A 154 12.54 0.40 -0.22
N ASN A 155 13.66 0.06 0.40
CA ASN A 155 14.64 -0.89 -0.15
C ASN A 155 14.02 -2.29 -0.31
N LYS A 156 13.25 -2.77 0.67
CA LYS A 156 12.51 -4.05 0.57
C LYS A 156 11.45 -4.03 -0.52
N ALA A 157 10.60 -3.00 -0.54
CA ALA A 157 9.56 -2.84 -1.57
C ALA A 157 10.18 -2.83 -2.98
N ARG A 158 11.24 -2.04 -3.17
CA ARG A 158 12.00 -1.96 -4.42
C ARG A 158 12.55 -3.30 -4.87
N HIS A 159 13.14 -4.07 -3.94
CA HIS A 159 13.68 -5.40 -4.24
C HIS A 159 12.61 -6.32 -4.82
N TYR A 160 11.42 -6.39 -4.21
CA TYR A 160 10.35 -7.23 -4.75
C TYR A 160 9.75 -6.67 -6.04
N PHE A 161 9.56 -5.36 -6.18
CA PHE A 161 9.09 -4.82 -7.46
C PHE A 161 10.06 -5.07 -8.62
N MET A 162 11.38 -5.03 -8.36
CA MET A 162 12.37 -5.43 -9.37
C MET A 162 12.26 -6.91 -9.74
N LYS A 163 12.03 -7.80 -8.77
CA LYS A 163 11.72 -9.21 -9.03
C LYS A 163 10.43 -9.38 -9.83
N ALA A 164 9.36 -8.66 -9.46
CA ALA A 164 8.09 -8.67 -10.17
C ALA A 164 8.23 -8.27 -11.66
N VAL A 165 9.07 -7.27 -11.93
CA VAL A 165 9.43 -6.88 -13.31
C VAL A 165 10.20 -7.99 -14.02
N ALA A 166 11.19 -8.61 -13.36
CA ALA A 166 11.98 -9.70 -13.94
C ALA A 166 11.13 -10.94 -14.25
N ASP A 167 10.19 -11.26 -13.34
CA ASP A 167 9.25 -12.38 -13.43
C ASP A 167 8.04 -12.07 -14.33
N LYS A 168 7.99 -10.88 -14.94
CA LYS A 168 6.95 -10.42 -15.87
C LYS A 168 5.54 -10.43 -15.27
N GLU A 169 5.42 -10.08 -13.99
CA GLU A 169 4.11 -9.94 -13.32
C GLU A 169 3.27 -8.81 -13.93
N TYR A 170 3.92 -7.74 -14.41
CA TYR A 170 3.26 -6.61 -15.09
C TYR A 170 3.19 -6.82 -16.60
N LYS A 171 2.00 -7.12 -17.11
CA LYS A 171 1.77 -7.37 -18.56
C LYS A 171 1.44 -6.09 -19.33
N ASN A 172 0.80 -5.13 -18.68
CA ASN A 172 0.41 -3.88 -19.30
C ASN A 172 1.64 -2.95 -19.42
N PRO A 173 1.99 -2.44 -20.61
CA PRO A 173 3.10 -1.51 -20.78
C PRO A 173 3.00 -0.23 -19.95
N ASN A 174 1.79 0.22 -19.62
CA ASN A 174 1.55 1.36 -18.74
C ASN A 174 1.90 1.02 -17.28
N GLU A 175 1.40 -0.11 -16.77
CA GLU A 175 1.77 -0.61 -15.43
C GLU A 175 3.29 -0.81 -15.30
N LEU A 176 3.92 -1.34 -16.36
CA LEU A 176 5.37 -1.49 -16.41
C LEU A 176 6.10 -0.14 -16.34
N ALA A 177 5.55 0.92 -16.96
CA ALA A 177 6.11 2.27 -16.82
C ALA A 177 5.94 2.78 -15.38
N SER A 178 4.76 2.61 -14.80
CA SER A 178 4.44 3.02 -13.43
C SER A 178 5.36 2.37 -12.41
N ILE A 179 5.55 1.05 -12.49
CA ILE A 179 6.39 0.35 -11.52
C ILE A 179 7.88 0.70 -11.68
N ASN A 180 8.37 0.85 -12.91
CA ASN A 180 9.76 1.29 -13.14
C ASN A 180 9.99 2.72 -12.64
N TYR A 181 8.98 3.58 -12.75
CA TYR A 181 9.02 4.93 -12.18
C TYR A 181 9.06 4.89 -10.65
N LEU A 182 8.21 4.07 -10.02
CA LEU A 182 8.21 3.91 -8.56
C LEU A 182 9.55 3.33 -8.04
N ILE A 183 10.13 2.36 -8.76
CA ILE A 183 11.47 1.84 -8.46
C ILE A 183 12.52 2.96 -8.52
N ALA A 184 12.45 3.84 -9.53
CA ALA A 184 13.35 4.98 -9.65
C ALA A 184 13.20 5.97 -8.47
N GLU A 185 11.96 6.29 -8.08
CA GLU A 185 11.68 7.13 -6.91
C GLU A 185 12.29 6.55 -5.63
N MET A 186 12.14 5.25 -5.39
CA MET A 186 12.73 4.60 -4.22
C MET A 186 14.26 4.59 -4.25
N TYR A 187 14.89 4.40 -5.42
CA TYR A 187 16.34 4.59 -5.55
C TYR A 187 16.77 6.02 -5.20
N ARG A 188 16.07 7.05 -5.75
CA ARG A 188 16.39 8.47 -5.47
C ARG A 188 16.29 8.80 -3.99
N ARG A 189 15.22 8.36 -3.34
CA ARG A 189 14.90 8.62 -1.92
C ARG A 189 15.79 7.85 -0.94
N THR A 190 16.50 6.83 -1.43
CA THR A 190 17.52 6.07 -0.68
C THR A 190 18.95 6.42 -1.12
N ALA A 191 19.13 7.58 -1.78
CA ALA A 191 20.41 8.14 -2.21
C ALA A 191 21.18 7.36 -3.29
N ASP A 192 20.58 6.35 -3.92
CA ASP A 192 21.17 5.65 -5.06
C ASP A 192 20.76 6.33 -6.38
N PHE A 193 21.29 7.53 -6.59
CA PHE A 193 20.95 8.37 -7.73
C PHE A 193 21.33 7.75 -9.08
N LYS A 194 22.39 6.93 -9.11
CA LYS A 194 22.84 6.25 -10.33
C LYS A 194 21.77 5.29 -10.83
N ASN A 195 21.25 4.45 -9.95
CA ASN A 195 20.18 3.53 -10.32
C ASN A 195 18.85 4.26 -10.52
N ALA A 196 18.56 5.33 -9.77
CA ALA A 196 17.38 6.17 -10.01
C ALA A 196 17.35 6.68 -11.46
N ILE A 197 18.44 7.32 -11.92
CA ILE A 197 18.57 7.85 -13.29
C ILE A 197 18.44 6.73 -14.33
N LYS A 198 19.02 5.56 -14.07
CA LYS A 198 18.89 4.39 -14.96
C LYS A 198 17.42 3.99 -15.14
N PHE A 199 16.65 3.88 -14.06
CA PHE A 199 15.23 3.51 -14.14
C PHE A 199 14.36 4.62 -14.73
N TYR A 200 14.60 5.91 -14.42
CA TYR A 200 13.90 6.99 -15.10
C TYR A 200 14.14 6.97 -16.62
N ASN A 201 15.36 6.64 -17.08
CA ASN A 201 15.64 6.50 -18.51
C ASN A 201 14.86 5.34 -19.16
N VAL A 202 14.60 4.25 -18.42
CA VAL A 202 13.72 3.17 -18.89
C VAL A 202 12.30 3.69 -19.08
N VAL A 203 11.78 4.45 -18.12
CA VAL A 203 10.44 5.03 -18.16
C VAL A 203 10.30 6.02 -19.31
N VAL A 204 11.25 6.95 -19.50
CA VAL A 204 11.23 7.94 -20.59
C VAL A 204 11.07 7.28 -21.95
N LYS A 205 11.78 6.16 -22.19
CA LYS A 205 11.74 5.39 -23.44
C LYS A 205 10.45 4.61 -23.66
N ASN A 206 9.59 4.46 -22.65
CA ASN A 206 8.32 3.77 -22.80
C ASN A 206 7.28 4.71 -23.44
N PRO A 207 6.76 4.39 -24.65
CA PRO A 207 5.78 5.23 -25.34
C PRO A 207 4.34 5.08 -24.81
N LYS A 208 4.09 4.13 -23.90
CA LYS A 208 2.77 3.81 -23.33
C LYS A 208 2.59 4.30 -21.89
N LYS A 209 3.56 5.06 -21.36
CA LYS A 209 3.44 5.73 -20.06
C LYS A 209 2.25 6.69 -20.03
N SER A 210 1.64 6.89 -18.86
CA SER A 210 0.57 7.87 -18.72
C SER A 210 1.11 9.30 -18.87
N PRO A 211 0.27 10.28 -19.25
CA PRO A 211 0.68 11.68 -19.34
C PRO A 211 1.26 12.21 -18.02
N TRP A 212 0.69 11.80 -16.88
CA TRP A 212 1.21 12.19 -15.57
C TRP A 212 2.64 11.66 -15.33
N ILE A 213 2.92 10.40 -15.70
CA ILE A 213 4.27 9.84 -15.59
C ILE A 213 5.24 10.53 -16.55
N GLU A 214 4.78 10.90 -17.75
CA GLU A 214 5.60 11.65 -18.72
C GLU A 214 6.09 12.99 -18.17
N GLU A 215 5.25 13.71 -17.44
CA GLU A 215 5.65 14.93 -16.75
C GLU A 215 6.58 14.62 -15.55
N MET A 216 6.14 13.74 -14.66
CA MET A 216 6.83 13.48 -13.39
C MET A 216 8.22 12.88 -13.58
N VAL A 217 8.41 11.99 -14.57
CA VAL A 217 9.70 11.36 -14.83
C VAL A 217 10.79 12.39 -15.17
N VAL A 218 10.44 13.49 -15.84
CA VAL A 218 11.39 14.56 -16.19
C VAL A 218 11.82 15.30 -14.92
N ILE A 219 10.83 15.74 -14.14
CA ILE A 219 11.05 16.51 -12.91
C ILE A 219 11.87 15.70 -11.89
N GLN A 220 11.44 14.46 -11.61
CA GLN A 220 12.09 13.62 -10.60
C GLN A 220 13.48 13.16 -11.02
N LYS A 221 13.71 12.94 -12.33
CA LYS A 221 15.05 12.64 -12.85
C LYS A 221 15.99 13.82 -12.66
N GLU A 222 15.53 15.06 -12.85
CA GLU A 222 16.36 16.25 -12.60
C GLU A 222 16.75 16.35 -11.12
N LEU A 223 15.83 16.05 -10.21
CA LEU A 223 16.12 15.98 -8.78
C LEU A 223 17.19 14.91 -8.47
N ALA A 224 17.12 13.74 -9.12
CA ALA A 224 18.14 12.71 -8.96
C ALA A 224 19.52 13.16 -9.50
N VAL A 225 19.58 13.88 -10.63
CA VAL A 225 20.83 14.46 -11.17
C VAL A 225 21.43 15.48 -10.18
N LYS A 226 20.57 16.28 -9.53
CA LYS A 226 20.95 17.23 -8.47
C LYS A 226 21.23 16.55 -7.12
N LYS A 227 21.21 15.22 -7.03
CA LYS A 227 21.41 14.43 -5.80
C LYS A 227 20.45 14.80 -4.66
N ASN A 228 19.21 15.13 -5.00
CA ASN A 228 18.17 15.42 -4.03
C ASN A 228 17.48 14.12 -3.57
N GLU A 229 17.74 13.73 -2.32
CA GLU A 229 17.13 12.56 -1.66
C GLU A 229 15.96 12.92 -0.73
N ILE A 230 15.33 14.09 -0.87
CA ILE A 230 14.19 14.45 -0.02
C ILE A 230 13.15 13.35 -0.13
N ASN A 231 12.93 12.70 1.01
CA ASN A 231 12.07 11.53 1.13
C ASN A 231 10.70 11.94 1.69
N THR A 232 10.58 13.11 2.30
CA THR A 232 9.34 13.59 2.93
C THR A 232 8.32 14.20 1.98
N ILE A 233 8.68 14.43 0.71
CA ILE A 233 7.83 15.06 -0.31
C ILE A 233 7.25 14.00 -1.25
#